data_AF-A0A377D495-F1
#
_entry.id   AF-A0A377D495-F1
#
_cell.length_a   1.000
_cell.length_b   1.000
_cell.length_c   1.000
_cell.angle_alpha   90.00
_cell.angle_beta   90.00
_cell.angle_gamma   90.00
#
_symmetry.space_group_name_H-M   'P 1'
#
loop_
_entity.id
_entity.type
_entity.pdbx_description
1 polymer ?
#
loop_
_entity_poly.entity_id
_entity_poly.type
_entity_poly.pdbx_seq_one_letter_code
_entity_poly.pdbx_strand_id
1 'polypeptide(L)'
;MSSSCIEEVSVPDDNWYRIANELLSRAGIAINGSAPADIHVKNPDFFKRVLQEGSLGLGESYMDGWWECDRLDMFFSKVLRAGLENQLPIISKTRCVLPALVSSICRVKNVPG
;
A
#
# COMPACT_ATOMS: atom_id res chain seq x y z
N MET A 1 31.32 23.13 11.73
CA MET A 1 29.85 23.00 11.65
C MET A 1 29.53 22.88 10.18
N SER A 2 29.47 21.65 9.67
CA SER A 2 29.49 21.38 8.23
C SER A 2 28.20 20.69 7.81
N SER A 3 27.54 21.32 6.83
CA SER A 3 26.73 20.75 5.75
C SER A 3 25.87 19.52 6.09
N SER A 4 24.57 19.73 6.25
CA SER A 4 23.57 18.73 5.88
C SER A 4 22.80 19.27 4.67
N CYS A 5 23.19 18.83 3.48
CA CYS A 5 22.43 19.03 2.26
C CYS A 5 21.09 18.30 2.44
N ILE A 6 20.03 19.06 2.71
CA ILE A 6 18.67 18.56 2.54
C ILE A 6 18.45 18.57 1.03
N GLU A 7 18.48 17.39 0.42
CA GLU A 7 17.87 17.19 -0.89
C GLU A 7 16.38 17.47 -0.71
N GLU A 8 15.96 18.67 -1.08
CA GLU A 8 14.55 18.94 -1.30
C GLU A 8 14.11 18.08 -2.48
N VAL A 9 13.46 16.96 -2.16
CA VAL A 9 12.78 16.12 -3.12
C VAL A 9 11.68 16.99 -3.74
N SER A 10 11.95 17.50 -4.93
CA SER A 10 11.00 18.23 -5.76
C SER A 10 9.90 17.27 -6.19
N VAL A 11 8.78 17.27 -5.46
CA VAL A 11 7.56 16.50 -5.73
C VAL A 11 6.85 17.17 -6.92
N PRO A 12 6.94 16.67 -8.17
CA PRO A 12 6.43 17.38 -9.34
C PRO A 12 4.94 17.10 -9.49
N ASP A 13 4.09 18.11 -9.19
CA ASP A 13 2.66 18.20 -9.53
C ASP A 13 1.92 16.84 -9.60
N ASP A 14 1.95 16.11 -8.47
CA ASP A 14 1.61 14.70 -8.42
C ASP A 14 0.10 14.46 -8.29
N ASN A 15 -0.62 14.48 -9.41
CA ASN A 15 -1.99 13.97 -9.46
C ASN A 15 -2.08 12.54 -8.87
N TRP A 16 -1.03 11.74 -9.06
CA TRP A 16 -0.88 10.40 -8.48
C TRP A 16 -0.77 10.40 -6.96
N TYR A 17 0.02 11.32 -6.38
CA TYR A 17 0.12 11.50 -4.93
C TYR A 17 -1.24 11.86 -4.34
N ARG A 18 -1.97 12.79 -4.97
CA ARG A 18 -3.29 13.21 -4.48
C ARG A 18 -4.29 12.04 -4.46
N ILE A 19 -4.35 11.27 -5.54
CA ILE A 19 -5.23 10.08 -5.64
C ILE A 19 -4.82 9.04 -4.60
N ALA A 20 -3.53 8.72 -4.50
CA ALA A 20 -3.02 7.74 -3.55
C ALA A 20 -3.26 8.18 -2.09
N ASN A 21 -3.00 9.46 -1.78
CA ASN A 21 -3.25 10.03 -0.46
C ASN A 21 -4.73 9.97 -0.10
N GLU A 22 -5.64 10.26 -1.03
CA GLU A 22 -7.08 10.18 -0.76
C GLU A 22 -7.52 8.73 -0.50
N LEU A 23 -7.01 7.77 -1.29
CA LEU A 23 -7.28 6.35 -1.09
C LEU A 23 -6.76 5.85 0.27
N LEU A 24 -5.51 6.16 0.60
CA LEU A 24 -4.89 5.77 1.87
C LEU A 24 -5.55 6.48 3.06
N SER A 25 -5.97 7.74 2.90
CA SER A 25 -6.72 8.48 3.91
C SER A 25 -8.05 7.79 4.27
N ARG A 26 -8.73 7.17 3.30
CA ARG A 26 -9.95 6.36 3.57
C ARG A 26 -9.66 5.13 4.42
N ALA A 27 -8.44 4.59 4.33
CA ALA A 27 -7.97 3.52 5.20
C ALA A 27 -7.39 4.01 6.54
N GLY A 28 -7.33 5.33 6.76
CA GLY A 28 -6.73 5.92 7.95
C GLY A 28 -5.22 5.69 8.03
N ILE A 29 -4.55 5.77 6.88
CA ILE A 29 -3.10 5.69 6.72
C ILE A 29 -2.61 7.02 6.15
N ALA A 30 -1.64 7.63 6.80
CA ALA A 30 -1.00 8.85 6.32
C ALA A 30 0.31 8.52 5.57
N ILE A 31 0.63 9.34 4.57
CA ILE A 31 1.93 9.28 3.89
C ILE A 31 2.93 10.14 4.68
N ASN A 32 4.09 9.58 4.98
CA ASN A 32 5.12 10.17 5.85
C ASN A 32 4.58 10.60 7.22
N GLY A 33 3.60 9.85 7.74
CA GLY A 33 3.05 10.05 9.07
C GLY A 33 3.94 9.46 10.17
N SER A 34 3.51 9.63 11.42
CA SER A 34 4.22 9.14 12.61
C SER A 34 3.53 7.94 13.26
N ALA A 35 2.38 7.51 12.74
CA ALA A 35 1.71 6.32 13.26
C ALA A 35 2.43 5.06 12.76
N PRO A 36 2.41 3.97 13.53
CA PRO A 36 3.09 2.73 13.15
C PRO A 36 2.57 2.10 11.84
N ALA A 37 1.33 2.43 11.44
CA ALA A 37 0.70 1.95 10.21
C ALA A 37 0.88 2.91 9.02
N ASP A 38 1.56 4.04 9.23
CA ASP A 38 1.84 5.03 8.19
C ASP A 38 3.01 4.55 7.32
N ILE A 39 3.04 5.01 6.08
CA ILE A 39 4.07 4.62 5.11
C ILE A 39 5.06 5.77 4.91
N HIS A 40 6.34 5.45 4.82
CA HIS A 40 7.40 6.37 4.46
C HIS A 40 7.79 6.14 3.01
N VAL A 41 7.43 7.06 2.13
CA VAL A 41 7.72 6.94 0.70
C VAL A 41 9.06 7.60 0.41
N LYS A 42 10.02 6.80 -0.07
CA LYS A 42 11.36 7.24 -0.47
C LYS A 42 11.41 7.63 -1.95
N ASN A 43 10.56 7.03 -2.78
CA ASN A 43 10.52 7.27 -4.21
C ASN A 43 9.10 7.68 -4.68
N PRO A 44 8.91 8.84 -5.33
CA PRO A 44 7.60 9.29 -5.81
C PRO A 44 7.00 8.40 -6.92
N ASP A 45 7.80 7.64 -7.66
CA ASP A 45 7.31 6.70 -8.69
C ASP A 45 6.47 5.56 -8.09
N PHE A 46 6.54 5.36 -6.78
CA PHE A 46 5.69 4.45 -6.01
C PHE A 46 4.21 4.65 -6.32
N PHE A 47 3.70 5.89 -6.28
CA PHE A 47 2.27 6.16 -6.42
C PHE A 47 1.76 5.74 -7.80
N LYS A 48 2.54 6.04 -8.83
CA LYS A 48 2.22 5.68 -10.21
C LYS A 48 2.18 4.15 -10.38
N ARG A 49 3.18 3.43 -9.84
CA ARG A 49 3.25 1.97 -9.95
C ARG A 49 2.11 1.28 -9.21
N VAL A 50 1.79 1.70 -8.00
CA VAL A 50 0.67 1.13 -7.23
C VAL A 50 -0.67 1.38 -7.91
N LEU A 51 -0.87 2.56 -8.53
CA LEU A 51 -2.10 2.86 -9.25
C LEU A 51 -2.21 2.11 -10.60
N GLN A 52 -1.09 1.68 -11.19
CA GLN A 52 -1.05 0.91 -12.45
C GLN A 52 -1.11 -0.61 -12.23
N GLU A 53 -0.36 -1.13 -11.27
CA GLU A 53 -0.17 -2.57 -11.01
C GLU A 53 -0.99 -3.07 -9.80
N GLY A 54 -1.60 -2.16 -9.03
CA GLY A 54 -2.40 -2.49 -7.87
C GLY A 54 -1.58 -3.09 -6.72
N SER A 55 -2.07 -4.21 -6.17
CA SER A 55 -1.44 -4.90 -5.05
C SER A 55 -0.07 -5.51 -5.39
N LEU A 56 0.18 -5.86 -6.66
CA LEU A 56 1.47 -6.38 -7.09
C LEU A 56 2.54 -5.28 -7.03
N GLY A 57 2.26 -4.12 -7.63
CA GLY A 57 3.17 -2.98 -7.60
C GLY A 57 3.45 -2.48 -6.18
N LEU A 58 2.48 -2.60 -5.26
CA LEU A 58 2.67 -2.32 -3.84
C LEU A 58 3.71 -3.26 -3.20
N GLY A 59 3.65 -4.56 -3.49
CA GLY A 59 4.60 -5.54 -2.98
C GLY A 59 5.98 -5.46 -3.62
N GLU A 60 6.05 -5.24 -4.94
CA GLU A 60 7.32 -5.11 -5.65
C GLU A 60 8.06 -3.83 -5.24
N SER A 61 7.34 -2.70 -5.12
CA SER A 61 7.93 -1.45 -4.62
C SER A 61 8.41 -1.54 -3.17
N TYR A 62 7.82 -2.43 -2.36
CA TYR A 62 8.33 -2.73 -1.01
C TYR A 62 9.65 -3.50 -1.08
N MET A 63 9.74 -4.51 -1.95
CA MET A 63 11.00 -5.25 -2.18
C MET A 63 12.10 -4.36 -2.77
N ASP A 64 11.74 -3.42 -3.64
CA ASP A 64 12.66 -2.44 -4.22
C ASP A 64 13.07 -1.33 -3.22
N GLY A 65 12.49 -1.30 -2.02
CA GLY A 65 12.79 -0.30 -0.98
C GLY A 65 12.29 1.11 -1.32
N TRP A 66 11.29 1.24 -2.19
CA TRP A 66 10.72 2.53 -2.58
C TRP A 66 9.87 3.14 -1.46
N TRP A 67 9.36 2.32 -0.56
CA TRP A 67 8.62 2.74 0.62
C TRP A 67 8.84 1.77 1.78
N GLU A 68 8.68 2.27 3.00
CA GLU A 68 8.88 1.53 4.23
C GLU A 68 7.72 1.79 5.20
N CYS A 69 7.53 0.88 6.16
CA CYS A 69 6.51 1.00 7.19
C CYS A 69 6.96 0.24 8.44
N ASP A 70 6.75 0.82 9.62
CA ASP A 70 7.13 0.19 10.89
C ASP A 70 6.31 -1.09 11.16
N ARG A 71 5.00 -1.03 10.88
CA ARG A 71 4.04 -2.11 11.13
C ARG A 71 3.22 -2.42 9.90
N LEU A 72 3.83 -3.16 8.98
CA LEU A 72 3.17 -3.68 7.77
C LEU A 72 1.91 -4.50 8.08
N ASP A 73 1.91 -5.26 9.17
CA ASP A 73 0.76 -6.03 9.64
C ASP A 73 -0.46 -5.13 9.90
N MET A 74 -0.23 -3.97 10.53
CA MET A 74 -1.28 -2.99 10.81
C MET A 74 -1.72 -2.25 9.54
N PHE A 75 -0.76 -1.92 8.67
CA PHE A 75 -1.03 -1.33 7.37
C PHE A 75 -1.98 -2.21 6.54
N PHE A 76 -1.65 -3.48 6.32
CA PHE A 76 -2.50 -4.39 5.55
C PHE A 76 -3.85 -4.61 6.23
N SER A 77 -3.89 -4.72 7.56
CA SER A 77 -5.15 -4.84 8.30
C SER A 77 -6.07 -3.66 8.07
N LYS A 78 -5.54 -2.43 8.02
CA LYS A 78 -6.30 -1.21 7.71
C LYS A 78 -6.73 -1.15 6.25
N VAL A 79 -5.84 -1.46 5.31
CA VAL A 79 -6.12 -1.45 3.86
C VAL A 79 -7.20 -2.46 3.49
N LEU A 80 -7.11 -3.70 3.99
CA LEU A 80 -8.10 -4.75 3.77
C LEU A 80 -9.44 -4.39 4.42
N ARG A 81 -9.42 -3.83 5.65
CA ARG A 81 -10.66 -3.39 6.33
C ARG A 81 -11.33 -2.22 5.63
N ALA A 82 -10.55 -1.36 4.98
CA ALA A 82 -11.05 -0.25 4.17
C ALA A 82 -11.55 -0.70 2.79
N GLY A 83 -11.33 -1.97 2.40
CA GLY A 83 -11.76 -2.51 1.12
C GLY A 83 -11.07 -1.84 -0.07
N LEU A 84 -9.85 -1.32 0.10
CA LEU A 84 -9.07 -0.66 -0.96
C LEU A 84 -8.77 -1.61 -2.13
N GLU A 85 -8.74 -2.92 -1.87
CA GLU A 85 -8.68 -3.98 -2.88
C GLU A 85 -9.81 -3.92 -3.92
N ASN A 86 -10.98 -3.39 -3.56
CA ASN A 86 -12.13 -3.24 -4.46
C ASN A 86 -12.11 -1.91 -5.23
N GLN A 87 -11.25 -0.97 -4.81
CA GLN A 87 -11.12 0.36 -5.41
C GLN A 87 -9.94 0.43 -6.40
N LEU A 88 -8.95 -0.45 -6.25
CA LEU A 88 -7.86 -0.57 -7.22
C LEU A 88 -8.33 -1.49 -8.36
N PRO A 89 -8.31 -1.04 -9.62
CA PRO A 89 -8.65 -1.90 -10.74
C PRO A 89 -7.62 -3.03 -10.76
N ILE A 90 -8.06 -4.23 -10.37
CA ILE A 90 -7.29 -5.45 -10.53
C ILE A 90 -7.22 -5.66 -12.05
N ILE A 91 -6.22 -5.07 -12.73
CA ILE A 91 -5.94 -5.40 -14.12
C ILE A 91 -5.17 -6.73 -14.10
N SER A 92 -5.84 -7.77 -13.60
CA SER A 92 -5.37 -9.14 -13.68
C SER A 92 -5.30 -9.50 -15.17
N LYS A 93 -4.11 -9.38 -15.76
CA LYS A 93 -3.80 -10.04 -17.04
C LYS A 93 -3.69 -11.56 -16.89
N THR A 94 -3.81 -12.08 -15.68
CA THR A 94 -3.91 -13.51 -15.39
C THR A 94 -5.33 -13.87 -14.96
N ARG A 95 -6.09 -14.23 -15.98
CA ARG A 95 -7.24 -15.14 -15.94
C ARG A 95 -7.22 -16.07 -14.72
N CYS A 96 -8.30 -16.00 -13.93
CA CYS A 96 -8.87 -17.06 -13.10
C CYS A 96 -8.00 -18.32 -12.91
N VAL A 97 -7.23 -18.34 -11.82
CA VAL A 97 -7.11 -19.51 -10.97
C VAL A 97 -7.02 -18.97 -9.56
N LEU A 98 -8.14 -18.99 -8.83
CA LEU A 98 -8.24 -19.22 -7.38
C LEU A 98 -9.56 -18.69 -6.81
N PRO A 99 -10.70 -19.36 -7.07
CA PRO A 99 -11.75 -19.45 -6.05
C PRO A 99 -11.39 -20.44 -4.92
N ALA A 100 -10.22 -21.10 -4.97
CA ALA A 100 -9.92 -22.22 -4.07
C ALA A 100 -9.33 -21.83 -2.70
N LEU A 101 -8.67 -20.67 -2.56
CA LEU A 101 -7.95 -20.33 -1.32
C LEU A 101 -8.77 -19.55 -0.28
N VAL A 102 -9.82 -18.83 -0.68
CA VAL A 102 -10.69 -18.11 0.27
C VAL A 102 -11.55 -19.06 1.12
N SER A 103 -11.72 -20.32 0.70
CA SER A 103 -12.41 -21.35 1.49
C SER A 103 -11.57 -21.88 2.68
N SER A 104 -10.24 -21.82 2.62
CA SER A 104 -9.38 -22.41 3.66
C SER A 104 -9.11 -21.47 4.84
N ILE A 105 -9.12 -20.15 4.63
CA ILE A 105 -8.86 -19.17 5.71
C ILE A 105 -10.10 -18.95 6.60
N CYS A 106 -11.32 -19.08 6.05
CA CYS A 106 -12.54 -18.97 6.85
C CYS A 106 -12.84 -20.20 7.73
N ARG A 107 -12.17 -21.34 7.54
CA ARG A 107 -12.41 -22.56 8.32
C ARG A 107 -11.61 -22.65 9.63
N VAL A 108 -10.69 -21.72 9.91
CA VAL A 108 -9.87 -21.77 11.14
C VAL A 108 -10.46 -20.96 12.31
N LYS A 109 -11.48 -20.12 12.08
CA LYS A 109 -12.11 -19.32 13.17
C LYS A 109 -13.40 -19.90 13.77
N ASN A 110 -13.73 -21.16 13.52
CA ASN A 110 -14.95 -21.76 14.08
C ASN A 110 -14.69 -23.17 14.63
N VAL A 111 -14.01 -23.22 15.78
CA VAL A 111 -14.06 -24.38 16.68
C VAL A 111 -14.85 -23.95 17.92
N PRO A 112 -16.12 -24.35 18.06
CA PRO A 112 -16.82 -24.37 19.33
C PRO A 112 -16.72 -25.75 19.98
N GLY A 113 -16.28 -25.81 21.23
CA GLY A 113 -16.31 -27.02 22.07
C GLY A 113 -14.97 -27.36 22.69
#